data_AF-A0A9C9CBT3-F1
#
_entry.id   AF-A0A9C9CBT3-F1
#
_cell.length_a   1.000
_cell.length_b   1.000
_cell.length_c   1.000
_cell.angle_alpha   90.00
_cell.angle_beta   90.00
_cell.angle_gamma   90.00
#
_symmetry.space_group_name_H-M   'P 1'
#
loop_
_entity.id
_entity.type
_entity.pdbx_description
1 polymer ?
#
loop_
_entity_poly.entity_id
_entity_poly.type
_entity_poly.pdbx_seq_one_letter_code
_entity_poly.pdbx_strand_id
1 'polypeptide(L)'
;MPAQNVLADASLTTASSFTSADAARANTYMDAAGTWNGAAEVTNTTGDLFTFSVANAVAPATTAYDVSVSVDVASGFRLPTAAFTVNVTESPGCPAMGPLSATQPGGVGSTIQLNIPANTDILPGCSYIFDLGLTTNDALPSTAAGFYPVDFNITWNNIDNDSS
;
A
#
# COMPACT_ATOMS: atom_id res chain seq x y z
N MET A 1 -30.86 24.00 -21.11
CA MET A 1 -29.61 23.54 -20.47
C MET A 1 -29.98 22.27 -19.71
N PRO A 2 -29.44 21.08 -20.05
CA PRO A 2 -29.74 19.90 -19.27
C PRO A 2 -29.15 20.06 -17.88
N ALA A 3 -29.97 19.88 -16.85
CA ALA A 3 -29.47 19.72 -15.48
C ALA A 3 -28.74 18.37 -15.41
N GLN A 4 -27.45 18.39 -15.10
CA GLN A 4 -26.71 17.18 -14.77
C GLN A 4 -26.79 16.98 -13.26
N ASN A 5 -27.24 15.82 -12.83
CA ASN A 5 -27.13 15.40 -11.44
C ASN A 5 -25.66 15.06 -11.18
N VAL A 6 -25.03 15.71 -10.19
CA VAL A 6 -23.69 15.27 -9.76
C VAL A 6 -23.90 13.95 -9.03
N LEU A 7 -23.35 12.86 -9.56
CA LEU A 7 -23.29 11.62 -8.78
C LEU A 7 -22.42 11.92 -7.55
N ALA A 8 -22.88 11.51 -6.37
CA ALA A 8 -22.02 11.58 -5.20
C ALA A 8 -20.80 10.67 -5.44
N ASP A 9 -19.61 11.19 -5.15
CA ASP A 9 -18.33 10.50 -5.30
C ASP A 9 -18.07 9.62 -4.08
N ALA A 10 -17.35 8.51 -4.26
CA ALA A 10 -16.84 7.73 -3.14
C ALA A 10 -15.94 8.60 -2.26
N SER A 11 -16.09 8.45 -0.94
CA SER A 11 -15.34 9.23 0.03
C SER A 11 -14.32 8.34 0.71
N LEU A 12 -13.17 8.16 0.05
CA LEU A 12 -12.06 7.37 0.59
C LEU A 12 -11.23 8.19 1.57
N THR A 13 -11.04 7.64 2.77
CA THR A 13 -10.05 8.11 3.74
C THR A 13 -8.91 7.12 3.80
N THR A 14 -7.68 7.61 3.72
CA THR A 14 -6.47 6.80 3.76
C THR A 14 -5.60 7.12 4.96
N ALA A 15 -4.90 6.13 5.50
CA ALA A 15 -3.86 6.32 6.50
C ALA A 15 -2.68 5.38 6.24
N SER A 16 -1.52 5.71 6.79
CA SER A 16 -0.34 4.86 6.70
C SER A 16 0.43 4.84 8.02
N SER A 17 1.07 3.71 8.32
CA SER A 17 1.94 3.54 9.47
C SER A 17 3.15 2.67 9.14
N PHE A 18 4.16 2.71 10.00
CA PHE A 18 5.39 1.96 9.86
C PHE A 18 5.64 1.09 11.09
N THR A 19 6.09 -0.14 10.88
CA THR A 19 6.57 -1.04 11.92
C THR A 19 7.92 -1.63 11.51
N SER A 20 8.95 -1.39 12.32
CA SER A 20 10.26 -2.01 12.17
C SER A 20 10.14 -3.53 12.33
N ALA A 21 10.77 -4.30 11.46
CA ALA A 21 10.82 -5.76 11.59
C ALA A 21 11.75 -6.23 12.72
N ASP A 22 12.65 -5.36 13.21
CA ASP A 22 13.30 -5.59 14.50
C ASP A 22 12.38 -5.16 15.65
N ALA A 23 11.80 -6.15 16.33
CA ALA A 23 10.91 -5.95 17.49
C ALA A 23 11.63 -5.35 18.72
N ALA A 24 12.96 -5.38 18.77
CA ALA A 24 13.72 -4.72 19.85
C ALA A 24 13.81 -3.20 19.64
N ARG A 25 13.42 -2.69 18.48
CA ARG A 25 13.48 -1.27 18.14
C ARG A 25 12.09 -0.65 18.16
N ALA A 26 12.00 0.49 18.84
CA ALA A 26 10.78 1.30 18.91
C ALA A 26 10.80 2.48 17.93
N ASN A 27 11.65 2.44 16.90
CA ASN A 27 11.77 3.54 15.95
C ASN A 27 10.64 3.53 14.93
N THR A 28 10.28 4.72 14.44
CA THR A 28 9.22 4.95 13.46
C THR A 28 9.77 5.18 12.05
N TYR A 29 10.96 4.66 11.76
CA TYR A 29 11.67 4.86 10.50
C TYR A 29 12.46 3.61 10.11
N MET A 30 12.63 3.43 8.80
CA MET A 30 13.41 2.34 8.21
C MET A 30 14.92 2.63 8.31
N ASP A 31 15.76 1.60 8.39
CA ASP A 31 17.20 1.77 8.27
C ASP A 31 17.66 1.88 6.82
N ALA A 32 18.78 2.57 6.62
CA ALA A 32 19.53 2.45 5.39
C ALA A 32 20.24 1.08 5.36
N ALA A 33 20.32 0.47 4.17
CA ALA A 33 20.95 -0.82 3.90
C ALA A 33 20.22 -2.10 4.37
N GLY A 34 18.96 -1.99 4.80
CA GLY A 34 18.04 -3.11 4.99
C GLY A 34 17.34 -3.09 6.34
N THR A 35 16.99 -4.27 6.86
CA THR A 35 16.31 -4.44 8.16
C THR A 35 17.39 -4.73 9.20
N TRP A 36 17.87 -3.74 9.96
CA TRP A 36 19.11 -3.92 10.75
C TRP A 36 18.83 -3.98 12.26
N ASN A 37 19.25 -5.06 12.94
CA ASN A 37 19.07 -5.21 14.40
C ASN A 37 20.23 -4.69 15.27
N GLY A 38 21.12 -3.86 14.73
CA GLY A 38 22.34 -3.51 15.46
C GLY A 38 23.57 -4.36 15.11
N ALA A 39 23.41 -5.48 14.38
CA ALA A 39 24.51 -6.39 14.06
C ALA A 39 24.45 -7.03 12.67
N ALA A 40 23.26 -7.32 12.14
CA ALA A 40 23.06 -7.92 10.82
C ALA A 40 21.69 -7.58 10.23
N GLU A 41 21.54 -7.86 8.94
CA GLU A 41 20.25 -7.91 8.25
C GLU A 41 19.34 -8.98 8.86
N VAL A 42 18.14 -8.59 9.29
CA VAL A 42 17.27 -9.40 10.13
C VAL A 42 16.30 -10.23 9.30
N THR A 43 15.71 -9.69 8.23
CA THR A 43 14.86 -10.47 7.32
C THR A 43 14.90 -9.94 5.87
N ASN A 44 15.37 -10.75 4.93
CA ASN A 44 15.21 -10.50 3.49
C ASN A 44 13.89 -11.08 2.93
N THR A 45 13.05 -11.66 3.80
CA THR A 45 11.78 -12.29 3.40
C THR A 45 10.57 -11.39 3.61
N THR A 46 10.58 -10.60 4.70
CA THR A 46 9.45 -9.73 5.07
C THR A 46 9.84 -8.26 4.98
N GLY A 47 11.03 -7.89 5.47
CA GLY A 47 11.45 -6.49 5.54
C GLY A 47 10.69 -5.69 6.61
N ASP A 48 10.89 -4.37 6.65
CA ASP A 48 10.09 -3.47 7.49
C ASP A 48 8.69 -3.30 6.90
N LEU A 49 7.69 -3.18 7.77
CA LEU A 49 6.30 -3.19 7.38
C LEU A 49 5.76 -1.76 7.23
N PHE A 50 5.31 -1.44 6.02
CA PHE A 50 4.52 -0.25 5.73
C PHE A 50 3.07 -0.66 5.59
N THR A 51 2.26 -0.25 6.55
CA THR A 51 0.83 -0.53 6.57
C THR A 51 0.10 0.65 5.96
N PHE A 52 -0.78 0.37 5.00
CA PHE A 52 -1.68 1.36 4.39
C PHE A 52 -3.12 0.93 4.63
N SER A 53 -3.97 1.84 5.06
CA SER A 53 -5.40 1.60 5.17
C SER A 53 -6.18 2.53 4.27
N VAL A 54 -7.27 2.00 3.73
CA VAL A 54 -8.30 2.76 3.01
C VAL A 54 -9.65 2.38 3.58
N ALA A 55 -10.49 3.37 3.80
CA ALA A 55 -11.87 3.19 4.20
C ALA A 55 -12.77 4.05 3.34
N ASN A 56 -13.87 3.48 2.84
CA ASN A 56 -14.92 4.23 2.17
C ASN A 56 -15.98 4.63 3.19
N ALA A 57 -16.36 5.91 3.19
CA ALA A 57 -17.38 6.41 4.10
C ALA A 57 -18.71 5.69 3.91
N VAL A 58 -19.49 5.58 4.99
CA VAL A 58 -20.86 5.07 4.94
C VAL A 58 -21.79 6.05 4.21
N ALA A 59 -21.46 7.35 4.26
CA ALA A 59 -22.22 8.41 3.63
C ALA A 59 -21.27 9.43 2.96
N PRO A 60 -21.50 9.80 1.68
CA PRO A 60 -22.52 9.24 0.79
C PRO A 60 -22.28 7.74 0.53
N ALA A 61 -23.37 6.99 0.35
CA ALA A 61 -23.31 5.54 0.16
C ALA A 61 -22.96 5.21 -1.31
N THR A 62 -21.72 5.50 -1.69
CA THR A 62 -21.20 5.39 -3.06
C THR A 62 -19.96 4.50 -3.08
N THR A 63 -20.00 3.45 -3.89
CA THR A 63 -18.89 2.50 -4.05
C THR A 63 -17.73 3.15 -4.81
N ALA A 64 -16.50 2.88 -4.39
CA ALA A 64 -15.31 3.14 -5.19
C ALA A 64 -15.06 1.92 -6.07
N TYR A 65 -15.23 2.09 -7.39
CA TYR A 65 -15.13 1.00 -8.36
C TYR A 65 -13.72 0.88 -8.94
N ASP A 66 -13.34 -0.33 -9.35
CA ASP A 66 -12.08 -0.64 -10.04
C ASP A 66 -10.85 -0.09 -9.33
N VAL A 67 -10.73 -0.39 -8.04
CA VAL A 67 -9.66 0.14 -7.20
C VAL A 67 -8.32 -0.43 -7.63
N SER A 68 -7.35 0.47 -7.79
CA SER A 68 -5.95 0.10 -7.98
C SER A 68 -5.05 0.86 -7.00
N VAL A 69 -3.97 0.20 -6.58
CA VAL A 69 -2.98 0.77 -5.66
C VAL A 69 -1.58 0.58 -6.23
N SER A 70 -0.81 1.66 -6.22
CA SER A 70 0.62 1.66 -6.54
C SER A 70 1.38 2.40 -5.45
N VAL A 71 2.63 2.00 -5.21
CA VAL A 71 3.46 2.60 -4.18
C VAL A 71 4.70 3.19 -4.82
N ASP A 72 4.84 4.51 -4.72
CA ASP A 72 6.05 5.19 -5.14
C ASP A 72 7.06 5.16 -4.02
N VAL A 73 8.29 4.77 -4.37
CA VAL A 73 9.38 4.61 -3.42
C VAL A 73 10.62 5.32 -3.94
N ALA A 74 11.46 5.80 -3.04
CA ALA A 74 12.73 6.40 -3.41
C ALA A 74 13.72 5.36 -3.93
N SER A 75 14.78 5.83 -4.60
CA SER A 75 15.93 5.00 -5.00
C SER A 75 16.43 4.15 -3.83
N GLY A 76 16.72 2.87 -4.08
CA GLY A 76 17.26 1.94 -3.10
C GLY A 76 16.23 1.16 -2.28
N PHE A 77 14.96 1.58 -2.27
CA PHE A 77 13.86 0.77 -1.74
C PHE A 77 13.52 -0.37 -2.69
N ARG A 78 13.29 -1.56 -2.14
CA ARG A 78 12.91 -2.75 -2.91
C ARG A 78 11.96 -3.65 -2.16
N LEU A 79 11.21 -4.46 -2.91
CA LEU A 79 10.55 -5.62 -2.32
C LEU A 79 11.61 -6.63 -1.80
N PRO A 80 11.40 -7.25 -0.63
CA PRO A 80 12.29 -8.30 -0.13
C PRO A 80 12.37 -9.50 -1.09
N THR A 81 11.25 -9.83 -1.71
CA THR A 81 11.09 -10.81 -2.79
C THR A 81 10.14 -10.25 -3.84
N ALA A 82 10.39 -10.52 -5.12
CA ALA A 82 9.48 -10.13 -6.20
C ALA A 82 9.00 -11.41 -6.92
N ALA A 83 7.72 -11.80 -6.83
CA ALA A 83 6.62 -11.12 -6.14
C ALA A 83 6.69 -11.20 -4.60
N PHE A 84 6.13 -10.18 -3.94
CA PHE A 84 5.89 -10.15 -2.49
C PHE A 84 4.41 -10.41 -2.19
N THR A 85 4.11 -11.12 -1.12
CA THR A 85 2.72 -11.32 -0.68
C THR A 85 2.31 -10.22 0.28
N VAL A 86 1.39 -9.36 -0.15
CA VAL A 86 0.77 -8.33 0.69
C VAL A 86 -0.40 -8.96 1.43
N ASN A 87 -0.35 -8.92 2.75
CA ASN A 87 -1.49 -9.35 3.55
C ASN A 87 -2.54 -8.25 3.53
N VAL A 88 -3.80 -8.64 3.36
CA VAL A 88 -4.95 -7.74 3.43
C VAL A 88 -5.83 -8.15 4.59
N THR A 89 -6.21 -7.17 5.41
CA THR A 89 -7.20 -7.34 6.47
C THR A 89 -8.40 -6.45 6.17
N GLU A 90 -9.54 -7.06 5.93
CA GLU A 90 -10.83 -6.38 5.75
C GLU A 90 -11.58 -6.12 7.07
N SER A 91 -12.36 -5.04 7.12
CA SER A 91 -13.32 -4.82 8.19
C SER A 91 -14.47 -5.85 8.14
N PRO A 92 -15.10 -6.19 9.28
CA PRO A 92 -16.19 -7.16 9.32
C PRO A 92 -17.33 -6.82 8.36
N GLY A 93 -17.75 -7.81 7.56
CA GLY A 93 -18.86 -7.68 6.61
C GLY A 93 -18.44 -7.19 5.21
N CYS A 94 -17.16 -6.87 5.00
CA CYS A 94 -16.66 -6.49 3.70
C CYS A 94 -16.26 -7.69 2.85
N PRO A 95 -16.38 -7.60 1.51
CA PRO A 95 -15.87 -8.63 0.61
C PRO A 95 -14.38 -8.86 0.86
N ALA A 96 -13.98 -10.13 1.01
CA ALA A 96 -12.58 -10.48 1.16
C ALA A 96 -11.82 -10.15 -0.12
N MET A 97 -10.77 -9.34 0.00
CA MET A 97 -9.87 -9.04 -1.11
C MET A 97 -8.77 -10.11 -1.27
N GLY A 98 -8.50 -10.83 -0.17
CA GLY A 98 -7.48 -11.88 -0.10
C GLY A 98 -6.05 -11.33 -0.04
N PRO A 99 -5.05 -12.19 0.18
CA PRO A 99 -3.66 -11.78 0.04
C PRO A 99 -3.38 -11.39 -1.41
N LEU A 100 -2.69 -10.28 -1.60
CA LEU A 100 -2.35 -9.76 -2.91
C LEU A 100 -0.89 -10.03 -3.24
N SER A 101 -0.56 -10.01 -4.53
CA SER A 101 0.82 -10.02 -4.98
C SER A 101 1.28 -8.59 -5.25
N ALA A 102 2.45 -8.19 -4.75
CA ALA A 102 3.12 -6.97 -5.14
C ALA A 102 4.33 -7.28 -6.03
N THR A 103 4.54 -6.46 -7.06
CA THR A 103 5.68 -6.56 -7.97
C THR A 103 6.37 -5.21 -8.14
N GLN A 104 7.64 -5.24 -8.52
CA GLN A 104 8.44 -4.04 -8.74
C GLN A 104 9.18 -4.17 -10.08
N PRO A 105 8.47 -4.02 -11.21
CA PRO A 105 8.96 -4.43 -12.54
C PRO A 105 10.17 -3.63 -13.02
N GLY A 106 10.35 -2.38 -12.59
CA GLY A 106 11.52 -1.57 -12.89
C GLY A 106 12.73 -1.87 -11.98
N GLY A 107 12.59 -2.79 -11.02
CA GLY A 107 13.61 -3.10 -10.02
C GLY A 107 13.69 -2.05 -8.91
N VAL A 108 14.83 -2.04 -8.22
CA VAL A 108 15.06 -1.20 -7.03
C VAL A 108 14.78 0.28 -7.32
N GLY A 109 14.01 0.93 -6.45
CA GLY A 109 13.65 2.34 -6.56
C GLY A 109 12.59 2.67 -7.60
N SER A 110 12.00 1.67 -8.26
CA SER A 110 10.86 1.88 -9.15
C SER A 110 9.54 1.67 -8.42
N THR A 111 8.46 2.22 -8.96
CA THR A 111 7.09 2.07 -8.45
C THR A 111 6.74 0.59 -8.25
N ILE A 112 6.16 0.29 -7.10
CA ILE A 112 5.65 -1.04 -6.75
C ILE A 112 4.16 -1.08 -7.14
N GLN A 113 3.76 -2.16 -7.78
CA GLN A 113 2.38 -2.40 -8.18
C GLN A 113 1.77 -3.46 -7.28
N LEU A 114 0.66 -3.15 -6.62
CA LEU A 114 -0.17 -4.14 -5.95
C LEU A 114 -1.13 -4.73 -6.99
N ASN A 115 -1.04 -6.04 -7.22
CA ASN A 115 -1.87 -6.78 -8.15
C ASN A 115 -3.25 -7.04 -7.52
N ILE A 116 -4.02 -5.97 -7.33
CA ILE A 116 -5.44 -6.04 -6.97
C ILE A 116 -6.20 -6.67 -8.14
N PRO A 117 -7.10 -7.65 -7.90
CA PRO A 117 -7.92 -8.23 -8.97
C PRO A 117 -8.70 -7.14 -9.72
N ALA A 118 -8.88 -7.34 -11.03
CA ALA A 118 -9.77 -6.48 -11.81
C ALA A 118 -11.17 -6.43 -11.17
N ASN A 119 -11.85 -5.29 -11.30
CA ASN A 119 -13.21 -5.08 -10.78
C ASN A 119 -13.30 -5.22 -9.25
N THR A 120 -12.20 -4.91 -8.54
CA THR A 120 -12.23 -4.86 -7.09
C THR A 120 -12.82 -3.54 -6.63
N ASP A 121 -13.90 -3.64 -5.87
CA ASP A 121 -14.62 -2.49 -5.35
C ASP A 121 -14.43 -2.31 -3.85
N ILE A 122 -14.46 -1.06 -3.39
CA ILE A 122 -14.60 -0.73 -1.96
C ILE A 122 -16.00 -0.19 -1.72
N LEU A 123 -16.86 -1.05 -1.16
CA LEU A 123 -18.23 -0.72 -0.82
C LEU A 123 -18.32 0.35 0.29
N PRO A 124 -19.43 1.12 0.38
CA PRO A 124 -19.62 2.08 1.46
C PRO A 124 -19.53 1.43 2.85
N GLY A 125 -18.77 2.06 3.75
CA GLY A 125 -18.52 1.54 5.10
C GLY A 125 -17.45 0.45 5.18
N CYS A 126 -16.87 0.03 4.05
CA CYS A 126 -15.77 -0.93 4.05
C CYS A 126 -14.41 -0.30 4.24
N SER A 127 -13.55 -1.01 4.97
CA SER A 127 -12.14 -0.69 5.07
C SER A 127 -11.25 -1.91 4.87
N TYR A 128 -10.06 -1.62 4.35
CA TYR A 128 -9.02 -2.60 4.06
C TYR A 128 -7.68 -2.07 4.57
N ILE A 129 -6.88 -2.95 5.15
CA ILE A 129 -5.53 -2.69 5.62
C ILE A 129 -4.58 -3.57 4.81
N PHE A 130 -3.58 -2.97 4.20
CA PHE A 130 -2.56 -3.60 3.35
C PHE A 130 -1.22 -3.53 4.05
N ASP A 131 -0.57 -4.67 4.22
CA ASP A 131 0.74 -4.78 4.83
C ASP A 131 1.80 -5.05 3.74
N LEU A 132 2.58 -4.01 3.41
CA LEU A 132 3.65 -4.08 2.43
C LEU A 132 5.01 -4.13 3.13
N GLY A 133 5.74 -5.22 2.91
CA GLY A 133 7.11 -5.37 3.35
C GLY A 133 8.09 -4.73 2.38
N LEU A 134 9.00 -3.88 2.89
CA LEU A 134 10.07 -3.27 2.11
C LEU A 134 11.43 -3.55 2.74
N THR A 135 12.47 -3.59 1.90
CA THR A 135 13.87 -3.54 2.32
C THR A 135 14.57 -2.40 1.58
N THR A 136 15.68 -1.92 2.11
CA THR A 136 16.57 -0.98 1.41
C THR A 136 17.86 -1.69 1.02
N ASN A 137 18.48 -1.31 -0.10
CA ASN A 137 19.82 -1.80 -0.46
C ASN A 137 20.90 -0.80 -0.05
N ASP A 138 22.16 -1.21 -0.18
CA ASP A 138 23.34 -0.38 0.08
C ASP A 138 23.47 0.84 -0.85
N ALA A 139 22.57 1.00 -1.84
CA ALA A 139 22.58 2.12 -2.78
C ALA A 139 21.83 3.34 -2.23
N LEU A 140 21.15 3.26 -1.08
CA LEU A 140 20.73 4.46 -0.37
C LEU A 140 21.95 5.09 0.32
N PRO A 141 22.43 6.28 -0.11
CA PRO A 141 23.33 7.03 0.74
C PRO A 141 22.57 7.32 2.03
N SER A 142 23.05 6.80 3.15
CA SER A 142 22.58 7.15 4.50
C SER A 142 22.96 8.59 4.79
N THR A 143 22.31 9.52 4.10
CA THR A 143 22.41 10.93 4.41
C THR A 143 21.83 11.13 5.80
N ALA A 144 22.65 11.59 6.74
CA ALA A 144 22.16 11.96 8.07
C ALA A 144 20.96 12.91 7.92
N ALA A 145 19.84 12.55 8.56
CA ALA A 145 18.54 13.25 8.48
C ALA A 145 17.84 13.27 7.10
N GLY A 146 18.18 12.36 6.19
CA GLY A 146 17.41 12.17 4.96
C GLY A 146 15.99 11.68 5.23
N PHE A 147 15.00 12.28 4.57
CA PHE A 147 13.62 11.81 4.56
C PHE A 147 13.30 11.27 3.17
N TYR A 148 12.86 10.01 3.11
CA TYR A 148 12.50 9.32 1.87
C TYR A 148 11.05 8.85 1.99
N PRO A 149 10.10 9.48 1.29
CA PRO A 149 8.70 9.08 1.39
C PRO A 149 8.45 7.73 0.72
N VAL A 150 7.46 7.03 1.25
CA VAL A 150 6.81 5.86 0.63
C VAL A 150 5.36 6.28 0.46
N ASP A 151 4.99 6.60 -0.78
CA ASP A 151 3.70 7.21 -1.10
C ASP A 151 2.76 6.15 -1.68
N PHE A 152 1.64 5.91 -0.98
CA PHE A 152 0.59 5.01 -1.45
C PHE A 152 -0.41 5.79 -2.30
N ASN A 153 -0.43 5.48 -3.58
CA ASN A 153 -1.36 6.07 -4.54
C ASN A 153 -2.51 5.10 -4.78
N ILE A 154 -3.73 5.55 -4.47
CA ILE A 154 -4.97 4.83 -4.77
C ILE A 154 -5.73 5.55 -5.87
N THR A 155 -6.26 4.80 -6.82
CA THR A 155 -7.19 5.31 -7.82
C THR A 155 -8.42 4.42 -7.90
N TRP A 156 -9.55 5.03 -8.25
CA TRP A 156 -10.84 4.38 -8.45
C TRP A 156 -11.62 5.19 -9.48
N ASN A 157 -12.73 4.63 -9.95
CA ASN A 157 -13.71 5.38 -10.71
C ASN A 157 -15.10 5.32 -10.03
N ASN A 158 -16.02 6.14 -10.56
CA ASN A 158 -17.39 6.29 -10.03
C ASN A 158 -18.44 5.57 -10.88
N ILE A 159 -18.00 4.71 -11.80
CA ILE A 159 -18.87 4.04 -12.76
C ILE A 159 -18.51 2.56 -12.76
N ASP A 160 -19.41 1.76 -12.19
CA ASP A 160 -19.42 0.33 -12.43
C ASP A 160 -19.40 0.06 -13.94
N ASN A 161 -18.23 -0.32 -14.43
CA ASN A 161 -17.99 -0.63 -15.83
C ASN A 161 -17.52 -2.07 -16.00
N ASP A 162 -17.80 -2.92 -15.00
CA ASP A 162 -17.57 -4.35 -15.00
C ASP A 162 -18.34 -4.97 -16.17
N SER A 163 -17.74 -4.97 -17.37
CA SER A 163 -18.35 -5.58 -18.53
C SER A 163 -18.35 -7.09 -18.34
N SER A 164 -19.56 -7.65 -18.22
CA SER A 164 -19.88 -9.09 -18.15
C SER A 164 -19.21 -9.94 -19.22
#